data_AF-A0A7G9FZF8-F1
#
_entry.id   AF-A0A7G9FZF8-F1
#
_cell.length_a   1.000
_cell.length_b   1.000
_cell.length_c   1.000
_cell.angle_alpha   90.00
_cell.angle_beta   90.00
_cell.angle_gamma   90.00
#
_symmetry.space_group_name_H-M   'P 1'
#
loop_
_entity.id
_entity.type
_entity.pdbx_description
1 polymer ?
#
loop_
_entity_poly.entity_id
_entity_poly.type
_entity_poly.pdbx_seq_one_letter_code
_entity_poly.pdbx_strand_id
1 'polypeptide(L)'
;MNCILGMIAFLSITVQAKGRVLDEPMAKEITGIGNYGIENPSKPIIDEAWQGNYVYFGEYDMDNDGKKEPVKYRVLSKCTTDFSGNDSTVKTMLLDCDNVFLPDGDKGMIFHELNYAVDDSKWNNSILREYLNNDFLTSSFSLQEQAAIANSVKENVAESDGDACDFQPQRWTALSGDKIFLLDAREVRNESYGYSNEQWGADNRGKICIQKPTMWEWWLRSEEEYPTLPENEGMGAGVIASKAVGCLFVNEYCGVSPVLNVRLSDILMVSIVEGTAGQTGAAYKLTLIDPAMKIRPEQSTNAQSEEQVTVPYRLTGADIDNATWVSVLFTKKDILTADGYYDAGEAIYIPNVDQDGKAVFSIPEEYRNKECGTDYHVYLIAENVNGEKETDYASKPVEIVYSKDHMVTVPQTGDAGGLLEKMYAVCFILFCIWMRRGKISLHR
;
A
#
# COMPACT_ATOMS: atom_id res chain seq x y z
N MET A 1 27.76 -70.70 18.53
CA MET A 1 27.42 -69.59 19.44
C MET A 1 27.43 -68.34 18.57
N ASN A 2 26.27 -68.03 17.99
CA ASN A 2 26.14 -67.03 16.93
C ASN A 2 25.72 -65.69 17.53
N CYS A 3 26.49 -64.64 17.25
CA CYS A 3 26.18 -63.26 17.60
C CYS A 3 25.00 -62.76 16.76
N ILE A 4 23.96 -62.27 17.42
CA ILE A 4 22.88 -61.47 16.81
C ILE A 4 23.15 -60.01 17.15
N LEU A 5 23.37 -59.22 16.10
CA LEU A 5 23.58 -57.78 16.14
C LEU A 5 22.21 -57.10 16.23
N GLY A 6 21.93 -56.39 17.33
CA GLY A 6 20.73 -55.57 17.48
C GLY A 6 20.89 -54.21 16.80
N MET A 7 20.14 -53.96 15.72
CA MET A 7 19.98 -52.62 15.13
C MET A 7 19.16 -51.74 16.06
N ILE A 8 19.78 -50.66 16.55
CA ILE A 8 19.08 -49.53 17.19
C ILE A 8 18.70 -48.56 16.06
N ALA A 9 17.41 -48.50 15.73
CA ALA A 9 16.87 -47.51 14.82
C ALA A 9 16.72 -46.16 15.54
N PHE A 10 17.52 -45.17 15.16
CA PHE A 10 17.26 -43.78 15.50
C PHE A 10 16.14 -43.26 14.58
N LEU A 11 14.93 -43.11 15.14
CA LEU A 11 13.91 -42.27 14.52
C LEU A 11 14.40 -40.82 14.57
N SER A 12 14.92 -40.31 13.45
CA SER A 12 15.07 -38.88 13.26
C SER A 12 13.69 -38.31 12.97
N ILE A 13 13.11 -37.61 13.94
CA ILE A 13 11.91 -36.79 13.73
C ILE A 13 12.37 -35.55 12.98
N THR A 14 12.30 -35.58 11.64
CA THR A 14 12.32 -34.36 10.83
C THR A 14 11.01 -33.62 11.08
N VAL A 15 11.08 -32.54 11.85
CA VAL A 15 10.01 -31.54 11.92
C VAL A 15 9.99 -30.86 10.55
N GLN A 16 9.10 -31.33 9.68
CA GLN A 16 8.84 -30.69 8.39
C GLN A 16 8.05 -29.43 8.70
N ALA A 17 8.74 -28.28 8.71
CA ALA A 17 8.07 -26.99 8.66
C ALA A 17 7.09 -27.04 7.49
N LYS A 18 5.84 -26.65 7.75
CA LYS A 18 4.72 -26.70 6.81
C LYS A 18 4.99 -25.65 5.72
N GLY A 19 5.88 -25.98 4.79
CA GLY A 19 6.13 -25.17 3.60
C GLY A 19 4.83 -25.09 2.83
N ARG A 20 4.22 -23.91 2.84
CA ARG A 20 3.21 -23.53 1.86
C ARG A 20 3.86 -23.79 0.49
N VAL A 21 3.18 -24.56 -0.35
CA VAL A 21 3.56 -24.69 -1.76
C VAL A 21 3.59 -23.25 -2.27
N LEU A 22 4.77 -22.77 -2.66
CA LEU A 22 4.89 -21.52 -3.39
C LEU A 22 4.25 -21.80 -4.74
N ASP A 23 2.99 -21.39 -4.90
CA ASP A 23 2.47 -21.03 -6.21
C ASP A 23 3.51 -20.11 -6.87
N GLU A 24 3.65 -20.15 -8.20
CA GLU A 24 4.60 -19.30 -8.93
C GLU A 24 4.61 -17.89 -8.33
N PRO A 25 5.79 -17.27 -8.07
CA PRO A 25 5.86 -16.00 -7.37
C PRO A 25 4.93 -15.03 -8.09
N MET A 26 3.89 -14.60 -7.38
CA MET A 26 2.88 -13.71 -7.95
C MET A 26 3.61 -12.51 -8.55
N ALA A 27 3.39 -12.25 -9.84
CA ALA A 27 4.08 -11.17 -10.54
C ALA A 27 3.61 -9.83 -9.96
N LYS A 28 4.36 -9.28 -9.00
CA LYS A 28 4.16 -7.93 -8.48
C LYS A 28 4.85 -6.94 -9.42
N GLU A 29 4.06 -6.17 -10.14
CA GLU A 29 4.55 -5.05 -10.95
C GLU A 29 4.35 -3.75 -10.18
N ILE A 30 5.45 -3.15 -9.70
CA ILE A 30 5.36 -1.83 -9.08
C ILE A 30 5.34 -0.76 -10.15
N THR A 31 4.48 0.24 -9.98
CA THR A 31 4.45 1.42 -10.84
C THR A 31 5.51 2.44 -10.42
N GLY A 32 5.76 2.55 -9.11
CA GLY A 32 6.79 3.40 -8.54
C GLY A 32 6.64 3.57 -7.03
N ILE A 33 7.40 4.51 -6.49
CA ILE A 33 7.43 4.83 -5.06
C ILE A 33 6.27 5.75 -4.67
N GLY A 34 5.84 5.67 -3.42
CA GLY A 34 4.73 6.47 -2.90
C GLY A 34 3.46 6.18 -3.70
N ASN A 35 2.84 7.23 -4.23
CA ASN A 35 1.65 7.17 -5.07
C ASN A 35 1.95 7.39 -6.57
N TYR A 36 3.17 7.10 -7.03
CA TYR A 36 3.57 7.32 -8.41
C TYR A 36 2.70 6.54 -9.41
N GLY A 37 2.26 7.23 -10.48
CA GLY A 37 1.37 6.69 -11.51
C GLY A 37 -0.13 6.79 -11.20
N ILE A 38 -0.52 7.01 -9.93
CA ILE A 38 -1.91 7.33 -9.59
C ILE A 38 -2.18 8.77 -10.01
N GLU A 39 -3.29 9.00 -10.72
CA GLU A 39 -3.73 10.32 -11.14
C GLU A 39 -5.06 10.75 -10.50
N ASN A 40 -5.23 12.07 -10.37
CA ASN A 40 -6.52 12.66 -9.98
C ASN A 40 -7.57 12.40 -11.06
N PRO A 41 -8.86 12.39 -10.71
CA PRO A 41 -9.91 12.20 -11.69
C PRO A 41 -9.92 13.32 -12.73
N SER A 42 -10.43 12.97 -13.91
CA SER A 42 -10.72 13.95 -14.96
C SER A 42 -11.86 14.86 -14.53
N LYS A 43 -11.91 16.07 -15.10
CA LYS A 43 -13.06 16.95 -14.92
C LYS A 43 -14.35 16.21 -15.34
N PRO A 44 -15.41 16.21 -14.52
CA PRO A 44 -16.62 15.46 -14.80
C PRO A 44 -17.34 15.96 -16.05
N ILE A 45 -17.95 15.01 -16.77
CA ILE A 45 -18.96 15.25 -17.80
C ILE A 45 -20.27 14.64 -17.27
N ILE A 46 -21.37 15.40 -17.34
CA ILE A 46 -22.64 15.06 -16.65
C ILE A 46 -23.17 13.68 -17.05
N ASP A 47 -23.18 13.38 -18.34
CA ASP A 47 -23.74 12.14 -18.89
C ASP A 47 -22.69 11.01 -19.04
N GLU A 48 -21.53 11.16 -18.42
CA GLU A 48 -20.48 10.15 -18.42
C GLU A 48 -20.24 9.60 -17.01
N ALA A 49 -19.86 8.33 -16.93
CA ALA A 49 -19.45 7.69 -15.69
C ALA A 49 -18.21 8.40 -15.10
N TRP A 50 -17.94 8.15 -13.82
CA TRP A 50 -16.77 8.70 -13.14
C TRP A 50 -15.47 8.26 -13.82
N GLN A 51 -14.55 9.20 -14.03
CA GLN A 51 -13.31 8.97 -14.79
C GLN A 51 -12.10 9.31 -13.93
N GLY A 52 -11.50 8.29 -13.32
CA GLY A 52 -10.26 8.44 -12.56
C GLY A 52 -9.56 7.12 -12.32
N ASN A 53 -8.66 7.10 -11.34
CA ASN A 53 -7.94 5.90 -10.93
C ASN A 53 -8.57 5.27 -9.69
N TYR A 54 -8.29 4.00 -9.48
CA TYR A 54 -8.83 3.22 -8.38
C TYR A 54 -7.74 2.65 -7.50
N VAL A 55 -8.06 2.41 -6.23
CA VAL A 55 -7.20 1.67 -5.30
C VAL A 55 -8.02 0.58 -4.63
N TYR A 56 -7.46 -0.62 -4.54
CA TYR A 56 -7.96 -1.67 -3.65
C TYR A 56 -7.35 -1.49 -2.26
N PHE A 57 -8.20 -1.48 -1.23
CA PHE A 57 -7.77 -1.25 0.15
C PHE A 57 -8.73 -1.86 1.17
N GLY A 58 -8.23 -2.66 2.13
CA GLY A 58 -9.07 -3.45 3.01
C GLY A 58 -9.89 -4.52 2.28
N GLU A 59 -10.58 -5.34 3.06
CA GLU A 59 -11.38 -6.47 2.58
C GLU A 59 -12.70 -6.54 3.35
N TYR A 60 -13.83 -6.61 2.63
CA TYR A 60 -15.16 -6.65 3.24
C TYR A 60 -16.05 -7.66 2.54
N ASP A 61 -16.99 -8.24 3.29
CA ASP A 61 -18.03 -9.12 2.75
C ASP A 61 -19.12 -8.27 2.11
N MET A 62 -18.85 -7.83 0.89
CA MET A 62 -19.68 -6.83 0.20
C MET A 62 -20.98 -7.42 -0.35
N ASP A 63 -21.07 -8.73 -0.56
CA ASP A 63 -22.26 -9.40 -1.08
C ASP A 63 -23.03 -10.21 -0.02
N ASN A 64 -22.54 -10.20 1.23
CA ASN A 64 -23.07 -10.95 2.37
C ASN A 64 -23.06 -12.48 2.16
N ASP A 65 -22.08 -13.01 1.43
CA ASP A 65 -21.89 -14.45 1.19
C ASP A 65 -21.02 -15.15 2.25
N GLY A 66 -20.45 -14.39 3.19
CA GLY A 66 -19.56 -14.88 4.25
C GLY A 66 -18.07 -14.87 3.89
N LYS A 67 -17.69 -14.40 2.70
CA LYS A 67 -16.30 -14.20 2.28
C LYS A 67 -16.00 -12.71 2.18
N LYS A 68 -14.75 -12.36 2.42
CA LYS A 68 -14.29 -10.98 2.27
C LYS A 68 -13.51 -10.85 0.97
N GLU A 69 -13.73 -9.75 0.29
CA GLU A 69 -13.04 -9.40 -0.94
C GLU A 69 -12.40 -8.02 -0.82
N PRO A 70 -11.28 -7.78 -1.54
CA PRO A 70 -10.68 -6.46 -1.65
C PRO A 70 -11.68 -5.40 -2.11
N VAL A 71 -11.80 -4.33 -1.34
CA VAL A 71 -12.76 -3.24 -1.62
C VAL A 71 -12.14 -2.24 -2.59
N LYS A 72 -12.85 -1.92 -3.67
CA LYS A 72 -12.40 -0.97 -4.71
C LYS A 72 -12.86 0.45 -4.37
N TYR A 73 -11.91 1.38 -4.34
CA TYR A 73 -12.15 2.80 -4.09
C TYR A 73 -11.77 3.65 -5.29
N ARG A 74 -12.58 4.66 -5.57
CA ARG A 74 -12.24 5.81 -6.41
C ARG A 74 -11.19 6.66 -5.70
N VAL A 75 -10.11 6.99 -6.39
CA VAL A 75 -9.15 8.01 -5.93
C VAL A 75 -9.73 9.37 -6.25
N LEU A 76 -10.34 10.03 -5.27
CA LEU A 76 -10.90 11.37 -5.45
C LEU A 76 -9.81 12.44 -5.48
N SER A 77 -8.77 12.24 -4.67
CA SER A 77 -7.54 13.03 -4.72
C SER A 77 -6.35 12.17 -4.34
N LYS A 78 -5.33 12.15 -5.20
CA LYS A 78 -4.09 11.41 -4.95
C LYS A 78 -3.24 12.01 -3.83
N CYS A 79 -3.44 13.30 -3.54
CA CYS A 79 -2.72 14.05 -2.52
C CYS A 79 -3.52 15.30 -2.14
N THR A 80 -4.00 15.35 -0.89
CA THR A 80 -4.75 16.48 -0.34
C THR A 80 -4.40 16.73 1.12
N THR A 81 -4.67 17.94 1.59
CA THR A 81 -4.67 18.34 3.01
C THR A 81 -6.05 18.81 3.46
N ASP A 82 -7.06 18.69 2.60
CA ASP A 82 -8.43 19.22 2.80
C ASP A 82 -9.14 18.58 4.01
N PHE A 83 -8.71 17.37 4.39
CA PHE A 83 -9.26 16.62 5.52
C PHE A 83 -8.26 16.52 6.70
N SER A 84 -7.28 17.41 6.75
CA SER A 84 -6.22 17.41 7.77
C SER A 84 -6.41 18.50 8.84
N GLY A 85 -7.58 19.14 8.87
CA GLY A 85 -7.89 20.26 9.75
C GLY A 85 -6.88 21.40 9.58
N ASN A 86 -6.34 21.89 10.70
CA ASN A 86 -5.33 22.96 10.69
C ASN A 86 -3.89 22.44 10.47
N ASP A 87 -3.68 21.13 10.36
CA ASP A 87 -2.36 20.55 10.11
C ASP A 87 -2.15 20.31 8.61
N SER A 88 -1.69 21.35 7.91
CA SER A 88 -1.37 21.28 6.48
C SER A 88 -0.13 20.43 6.17
N THR A 89 0.54 19.85 7.18
CA THR A 89 1.70 18.99 6.97
C THR A 89 1.33 17.55 6.70
N VAL A 90 0.12 17.13 7.06
CA VAL A 90 -0.41 15.78 6.83
C VAL A 90 -1.02 15.72 5.43
N LYS A 91 -0.43 14.92 4.54
CA LYS A 91 -0.92 14.68 3.18
C LYS A 91 -1.57 13.30 3.10
N THR A 92 -2.77 13.24 2.57
CA THR A 92 -3.54 12.01 2.44
C THR A 92 -3.96 11.76 0.99
N MET A 93 -4.24 10.50 0.68
CA MET A 93 -5.02 10.09 -0.47
C MET A 93 -6.47 9.92 -0.04
N LEU A 94 -7.39 10.63 -0.72
CA LEU A 94 -8.81 10.57 -0.45
C LEU A 94 -9.45 9.47 -1.30
N LEU A 95 -10.03 8.49 -0.63
CA LEU A 95 -10.63 7.30 -1.24
C LEU A 95 -12.12 7.24 -0.94
N ASP A 96 -12.93 7.03 -1.97
CA ASP A 96 -14.39 6.89 -1.88
C ASP A 96 -14.81 5.58 -2.53
N CYS A 97 -15.59 4.75 -1.82
CA CYS A 97 -15.95 3.42 -2.29
C CYS A 97 -16.62 3.50 -3.69
N ASP A 98 -16.15 2.69 -4.64
CA ASP A 98 -16.71 2.70 -6.01
C ASP A 98 -18.13 2.10 -6.05
N ASN A 99 -18.43 1.28 -5.04
CA ASN A 99 -19.71 0.60 -4.89
C ASN A 99 -20.52 1.16 -3.71
N VAL A 100 -21.78 0.73 -3.71
CA VAL A 100 -22.68 0.82 -2.57
C VAL A 100 -22.80 -0.57 -1.97
N PHE A 101 -22.74 -0.68 -0.66
CA PHE A 101 -23.07 -1.93 0.03
C PHE A 101 -24.20 -1.73 1.02
N LEU A 102 -24.80 -2.85 1.39
CA LEU A 102 -25.97 -2.92 2.26
C LEU A 102 -25.62 -3.74 3.52
N PRO A 103 -25.20 -3.08 4.62
CA PRO A 103 -24.80 -3.77 5.85
C PRO A 103 -25.87 -4.68 6.44
N ASP A 104 -27.15 -4.26 6.44
CA ASP A 104 -28.28 -5.06 6.91
C ASP A 104 -28.90 -5.87 5.75
N GLY A 105 -28.07 -6.61 5.01
CA GLY A 105 -28.52 -7.51 3.94
C GLY A 105 -29.17 -6.79 2.76
N ASP A 106 -30.46 -7.02 2.53
CA ASP A 106 -31.16 -6.49 1.34
C ASP A 106 -31.58 -5.02 1.45
N LYS A 107 -31.51 -4.41 2.64
CA LYS A 107 -32.14 -3.11 2.87
C LYS A 107 -31.15 -1.95 2.82
N GLY A 108 -29.95 -2.13 3.34
CA GLY A 108 -29.00 -1.03 3.54
C GLY A 108 -28.74 -0.80 5.01
N MET A 109 -28.56 0.45 5.41
CA MET A 109 -28.49 0.83 6.81
C MET A 109 -29.27 2.13 7.01
N ILE A 110 -29.95 2.25 8.14
CA ILE A 110 -30.57 3.50 8.56
C ILE A 110 -29.48 4.47 9.04
N PHE A 111 -29.66 5.76 8.80
CA PHE A 111 -28.73 6.79 9.25
C PHE A 111 -28.82 6.96 10.78
N HIS A 112 -30.03 7.04 11.31
CA HIS A 112 -30.33 7.14 12.74
C HIS A 112 -31.79 6.74 13.04
N GLU A 113 -32.10 6.43 14.30
CA GLU A 113 -33.47 6.23 14.75
C GLU A 113 -34.27 7.53 14.72
N LEU A 114 -35.60 7.46 14.50
CA LEU A 114 -36.44 8.65 14.63
C LEU A 114 -36.57 9.04 16.10
N ASN A 115 -35.87 10.10 16.50
CA ASN A 115 -36.08 10.73 17.79
C ASN A 115 -36.36 12.23 17.60
N TYR A 116 -37.46 12.72 18.16
CA TYR A 116 -37.90 14.12 18.05
C TYR A 116 -37.10 15.09 18.94
N ALA A 117 -36.08 14.62 19.66
CA ALA A 117 -35.21 15.44 20.49
C ALA A 117 -33.93 15.80 19.71
N VAL A 118 -33.93 17.00 19.13
CA VAL A 118 -32.86 17.56 18.29
C VAL A 118 -31.90 18.33 19.17
N ASP A 119 -30.62 17.97 19.25
CA ASP A 119 -29.60 18.89 19.82
C ASP A 119 -28.16 18.65 19.36
N ASP A 120 -27.89 17.85 18.32
CA ASP A 120 -26.54 17.70 17.76
C ASP A 120 -26.58 17.36 16.27
N SER A 121 -25.54 17.74 15.51
CA SER A 121 -25.40 17.37 14.09
C SER A 121 -25.51 15.85 13.95
N LYS A 122 -26.46 15.37 13.15
CA LYS A 122 -26.86 13.95 13.17
C LYS A 122 -25.73 13.00 12.86
N TRP A 123 -24.78 13.38 12.00
CA TRP A 123 -23.62 12.54 11.71
C TRP A 123 -22.87 12.13 12.99
N ASN A 124 -22.53 13.10 13.86
CA ASN A 124 -21.70 12.88 15.04
C ASN A 124 -22.31 11.86 16.01
N ASN A 125 -23.64 11.84 16.12
CA ASN A 125 -24.40 10.93 16.98
C ASN A 125 -25.13 9.83 16.19
N SER A 126 -24.82 9.65 14.91
CA SER A 126 -25.49 8.67 14.07
C SER A 126 -25.02 7.25 14.39
N ILE A 127 -25.97 6.30 14.31
CA ILE A 127 -25.66 4.87 14.40
C ILE A 127 -24.82 4.43 13.21
N LEU A 128 -24.99 5.10 12.05
CA LEU A 128 -24.21 4.84 10.85
C LEU A 128 -22.73 5.23 11.05
N ARG A 129 -22.43 6.40 11.62
CA ARG A 129 -21.06 6.80 11.98
C ARG A 129 -20.43 5.83 12.98
N GLU A 130 -21.20 5.42 14.00
CA GLU A 130 -20.75 4.47 15.01
C GLU A 130 -20.36 3.12 14.38
N TYR A 131 -21.23 2.56 13.54
CA TYR A 131 -20.95 1.34 12.79
C TYR A 131 -19.70 1.49 11.90
N LEU A 132 -19.60 2.60 11.15
CA LEU A 132 -18.48 2.85 10.22
C LEU A 132 -17.13 2.93 10.95
N ASN A 133 -17.08 3.57 12.12
CA ASN A 133 -15.84 3.76 12.87
C ASN A 133 -15.54 2.65 13.89
N ASN A 134 -16.47 1.71 14.09
CA ASN A 134 -16.27 0.54 14.95
C ASN A 134 -16.29 -0.75 14.11
N ASP A 135 -17.47 -1.33 13.90
CA ASP A 135 -17.62 -2.66 13.30
C ASP A 135 -17.04 -2.72 11.89
N PHE A 136 -17.35 -1.75 11.03
CA PHE A 136 -16.81 -1.71 9.67
C PHE A 136 -15.29 -1.52 9.69
N LEU A 137 -14.77 -0.51 10.41
CA LEU A 137 -13.33 -0.24 10.49
C LEU A 137 -12.53 -1.45 11.00
N THR A 138 -13.02 -2.11 12.05
CA THR A 138 -12.28 -3.21 12.70
C THR A 138 -12.42 -4.54 11.98
N SER A 139 -13.52 -4.76 11.27
CA SER A 139 -13.72 -5.97 10.47
C SER A 139 -13.13 -5.85 9.07
N SER A 140 -13.07 -4.67 8.47
CA SER A 140 -12.70 -4.52 7.05
C SER A 140 -11.22 -4.25 6.82
N PHE A 141 -10.48 -3.84 7.84
CA PHE A 141 -9.09 -3.39 7.70
C PHE A 141 -8.19 -4.11 8.69
N SER A 142 -6.98 -4.48 8.26
CA SER A 142 -5.93 -4.97 9.14
C SER A 142 -5.51 -3.90 10.15
N LEU A 143 -4.79 -4.28 11.22
CA LEU A 143 -4.30 -3.29 12.19
C LEU A 143 -3.37 -2.25 11.55
N GLN A 144 -2.59 -2.66 10.56
CA GLN A 144 -1.68 -1.81 9.79
C GLN A 144 -2.46 -0.85 8.88
N GLU A 145 -3.51 -1.33 8.20
CA GLU A 145 -4.39 -0.48 7.40
C GLU A 145 -5.17 0.50 8.28
N GLN A 146 -5.77 0.04 9.38
CA GLN A 146 -6.42 0.89 10.38
C GLN A 146 -5.48 1.96 10.91
N ALA A 147 -4.20 1.61 11.14
CA ALA A 147 -3.20 2.58 11.52
C ALA A 147 -3.05 3.62 10.41
N ALA A 148 -2.81 3.21 9.15
CA ALA A 148 -2.58 4.10 8.00
C ALA A 148 -3.75 5.03 7.64
N ILE A 149 -4.99 4.66 8.00
CA ILE A 149 -6.15 5.55 7.86
C ILE A 149 -6.03 6.73 8.84
N ALA A 150 -6.05 7.94 8.29
CA ALA A 150 -6.00 9.19 9.03
C ALA A 150 -7.32 9.50 9.74
N ASN A 151 -7.24 10.20 10.86
CA ASN A 151 -8.40 10.89 11.42
C ASN A 151 -8.71 12.10 10.54
N SER A 152 -9.89 12.13 9.93
CA SER A 152 -10.30 13.16 8.98
C SER A 152 -10.95 14.33 9.72
N VAL A 153 -10.42 15.53 9.51
CA VAL A 153 -10.92 16.78 10.11
C VAL A 153 -11.13 17.80 8.99
N LYS A 154 -12.35 18.32 8.86
CA LYS A 154 -12.70 19.35 7.89
C LYS A 154 -13.81 20.22 8.46
N GLU A 155 -13.43 21.39 8.96
CA GLU A 155 -14.34 22.28 9.69
C GLU A 155 -15.24 23.08 8.74
N ASN A 156 -14.72 23.47 7.58
CA ASN A 156 -15.36 24.40 6.66
C ASN A 156 -15.43 23.84 5.24
N VAL A 157 -16.40 24.34 4.47
CA VAL A 157 -16.50 24.12 3.03
C VAL A 157 -15.26 24.68 2.33
N ALA A 158 -14.65 23.89 1.45
CA ALA A 158 -13.52 24.36 0.63
C ALA A 158 -14.02 25.11 -0.61
N GLU A 159 -13.18 25.98 -1.19
CA GLU A 159 -13.51 26.69 -2.44
C GLU A 159 -13.74 25.73 -3.62
N SER A 160 -13.11 24.55 -3.59
CA SER A 160 -13.29 23.51 -4.59
C SER A 160 -14.58 22.71 -4.44
N ASP A 161 -15.21 22.75 -3.26
CA ASP A 161 -16.47 22.04 -3.04
C ASP A 161 -17.60 22.69 -3.84
N GLY A 162 -18.61 21.89 -4.18
CA GLY A 162 -19.74 22.34 -4.98
C GLY A 162 -20.67 23.29 -4.24
N ASP A 163 -21.62 23.83 -5.00
CA ASP A 163 -22.57 24.80 -4.50
C ASP A 163 -23.56 24.17 -3.51
N ALA A 164 -24.23 25.00 -2.72
CA ALA A 164 -25.40 24.57 -1.98
C ALA A 164 -26.49 24.05 -2.94
N CYS A 165 -27.30 23.09 -2.50
CA CYS A 165 -28.44 22.63 -3.29
C CYS A 165 -29.58 23.64 -3.19
N ASP A 166 -30.20 24.03 -4.31
CA ASP A 166 -31.34 24.95 -4.30
C ASP A 166 -32.65 24.25 -3.90
N PHE A 167 -32.72 22.93 -4.09
CA PHE A 167 -33.88 22.10 -3.79
C PHE A 167 -33.57 21.13 -2.65
N GLN A 168 -34.38 21.14 -1.58
CA GLN A 168 -34.08 20.44 -0.32
C GLN A 168 -32.64 20.72 0.15
N PRO A 169 -32.29 21.98 0.45
CA PRO A 169 -30.92 22.34 0.80
C PRO A 169 -30.38 21.54 1.98
N GLN A 170 -29.10 21.22 1.94
CA GLN A 170 -28.40 20.56 3.03
C GLN A 170 -27.41 21.50 3.72
N ARG A 171 -27.35 21.42 5.05
CA ARG A 171 -26.34 22.05 5.89
C ARG A 171 -25.03 21.30 5.73
N TRP A 172 -23.96 22.07 5.65
CA TRP A 172 -22.61 21.55 5.75
C TRP A 172 -22.42 20.84 7.09
N THR A 173 -21.96 19.60 7.05
CA THR A 173 -21.60 18.84 8.24
C THR A 173 -20.08 18.71 8.35
N ALA A 174 -19.50 19.34 9.36
CA ALA A 174 -18.07 19.28 9.63
C ALA A 174 -17.62 17.86 10.07
N LEU A 175 -16.35 17.54 9.79
CA LEU A 175 -15.69 16.33 10.31
C LEU A 175 -14.73 16.70 11.44
N SER A 176 -14.73 15.92 12.51
CA SER A 176 -13.95 16.17 13.73
C SER A 176 -13.14 14.96 14.19
N GLY A 177 -12.53 14.23 13.25
CA GLY A 177 -11.56 13.16 13.52
C GLY A 177 -12.03 11.75 13.16
N ASP A 178 -13.00 11.61 12.26
CA ASP A 178 -13.48 10.29 11.81
C ASP A 178 -12.48 9.61 10.88
N LYS A 179 -12.28 8.30 11.05
CA LYS A 179 -11.44 7.52 10.14
C LYS A 179 -12.22 7.12 8.89
N ILE A 180 -13.46 6.70 9.10
CA ILE A 180 -14.40 6.35 8.03
C ILE A 180 -15.56 7.33 8.11
N PHE A 181 -15.89 7.96 6.99
CA PHE A 181 -16.96 8.96 6.90
C PHE A 181 -17.75 8.82 5.61
N LEU A 182 -18.77 9.66 5.44
CA LEU A 182 -19.52 9.81 4.19
C LEU A 182 -19.27 11.20 3.64
N LEU A 183 -19.24 11.37 2.31
CA LEU A 183 -19.13 12.69 1.70
C LEU A 183 -20.32 13.59 2.07
N ASP A 184 -20.08 14.90 2.04
CA ASP A 184 -21.10 15.92 2.16
C ASP A 184 -21.69 16.23 0.79
N ALA A 185 -22.93 16.71 0.75
CA ALA A 185 -23.65 17.18 -0.42
C ALA A 185 -22.81 18.13 -1.30
N ARG A 186 -21.95 18.96 -0.69
CA ARG A 186 -21.04 19.84 -1.44
C ARG A 186 -19.80 19.12 -1.97
N GLU A 187 -19.30 18.10 -1.27
CA GLU A 187 -18.13 17.32 -1.72
C GLU A 187 -18.49 16.37 -2.86
N VAL A 188 -19.70 15.80 -2.87
CA VAL A 188 -20.23 15.03 -4.01
C VAL A 188 -20.62 15.91 -5.20
N ARG A 189 -20.34 17.21 -5.11
CA ARG A 189 -20.47 18.20 -6.18
C ARG A 189 -19.13 18.89 -6.48
N ASN A 190 -18.04 18.39 -5.92
CA ASN A 190 -16.69 18.90 -6.14
C ASN A 190 -16.14 18.35 -7.48
N GLU A 191 -16.00 19.23 -8.48
CA GLU A 191 -15.50 18.84 -9.80
C GLU A 191 -14.07 18.30 -9.77
N SER A 192 -13.26 18.68 -8.79
CA SER A 192 -11.89 18.16 -8.63
C SER A 192 -11.86 16.72 -8.11
N TYR A 193 -12.95 16.23 -7.52
CA TYR A 193 -13.16 14.84 -7.13
C TYR A 193 -13.81 14.01 -8.26
N GLY A 194 -13.96 14.59 -9.46
CA GLY A 194 -14.60 13.92 -10.59
C GLY A 194 -16.12 13.85 -10.48
N TYR A 195 -16.72 14.64 -9.58
CA TYR A 195 -18.18 14.72 -9.41
C TYR A 195 -18.73 16.03 -9.96
N SER A 196 -19.75 15.94 -10.79
CA SER A 196 -20.39 17.12 -11.38
C SER A 196 -21.04 17.99 -10.30
N ASN A 197 -20.90 19.31 -10.45
CA ASN A 197 -21.62 20.28 -9.63
C ASN A 197 -23.12 20.38 -10.02
N GLU A 198 -23.61 19.59 -10.97
CA GLU A 198 -25.05 19.51 -11.30
C GLU A 198 -25.86 18.91 -10.14
N GLN A 199 -26.96 19.54 -9.73
CA GLN A 199 -27.78 19.04 -8.63
C GLN A 199 -28.78 17.95 -9.07
N TRP A 200 -29.32 18.05 -10.29
CA TRP A 200 -30.48 17.26 -10.75
C TRP A 200 -30.17 15.85 -11.24
N GLY A 201 -28.89 15.48 -11.33
CA GLY A 201 -28.47 14.18 -11.83
C GLY A 201 -27.13 14.26 -12.53
N ALA A 202 -26.22 13.33 -12.23
CA ALA A 202 -24.97 13.18 -12.97
C ALA A 202 -24.49 11.72 -12.92
N ASP A 203 -24.15 11.16 -14.07
CA ASP A 203 -23.75 9.76 -14.23
C ASP A 203 -22.46 9.44 -13.46
N ASN A 204 -21.59 10.43 -13.29
CA ASN A 204 -20.39 10.33 -12.46
C ASN A 204 -20.67 10.10 -10.96
N ARG A 205 -21.87 10.38 -10.45
CA ARG A 205 -22.27 10.04 -9.07
C ARG A 205 -22.93 8.66 -8.95
N GLY A 206 -23.22 8.01 -10.07
CA GLY A 206 -23.80 6.67 -10.08
C GLY A 206 -22.85 5.65 -9.46
N LYS A 207 -23.40 4.82 -8.57
CA LYS A 207 -22.69 3.69 -7.96
C LYS A 207 -23.59 2.46 -7.99
N ILE A 208 -23.01 1.31 -8.26
CA ILE A 208 -23.73 0.03 -8.33
C ILE A 208 -23.70 -0.61 -6.95
N CYS A 209 -24.86 -1.11 -6.51
CA CYS A 209 -24.94 -1.97 -5.34
C CYS A 209 -24.45 -3.37 -5.67
N ILE A 210 -23.57 -3.93 -4.84
CA ILE A 210 -23.00 -5.26 -5.10
C ILE A 210 -24.05 -6.35 -4.87
N GLN A 211 -24.82 -6.27 -3.78
CA GLN A 211 -25.91 -7.19 -3.47
C GLN A 211 -27.05 -7.14 -4.51
N LYS A 212 -27.25 -5.97 -5.14
CA LYS A 212 -28.30 -5.71 -6.12
C LYS A 212 -27.66 -4.98 -7.29
N PRO A 213 -27.29 -5.68 -8.39
CA PRO A 213 -26.45 -5.16 -9.48
C PRO A 213 -27.17 -4.14 -10.37
N THR A 214 -27.63 -3.07 -9.74
CA THR A 214 -28.29 -1.91 -10.27
C THR A 214 -27.72 -0.70 -9.53
N MET A 215 -27.89 0.46 -10.14
CA MET A 215 -27.59 1.71 -9.46
C MET A 215 -28.43 1.83 -8.19
N TRP A 216 -27.79 2.25 -7.10
CA TRP A 216 -28.44 2.34 -5.79
C TRP A 216 -28.19 3.70 -5.16
N GLU A 217 -29.11 4.07 -4.28
CA GLU A 217 -29.01 5.29 -3.47
C GLU A 217 -28.03 5.10 -2.31
N TRP A 218 -27.37 6.19 -1.90
CA TRP A 218 -26.40 6.12 -0.82
C TRP A 218 -26.35 7.39 0.02
N TRP A 219 -26.10 7.19 1.31
CA TRP A 219 -26.10 8.25 2.32
C TRP A 219 -24.96 9.25 2.15
N LEU A 220 -25.27 10.51 2.49
CA LEU A 220 -24.33 11.61 2.69
C LEU A 220 -24.40 12.04 4.16
N ARG A 221 -23.30 12.63 4.68
CA ARG A 221 -23.29 13.08 6.09
C ARG A 221 -24.05 14.40 6.32
N SER A 222 -24.44 15.10 5.27
CA SER A 222 -25.11 16.40 5.36
C SER A 222 -26.49 16.28 5.99
N GLU A 223 -26.90 17.31 6.71
CA GLU A 223 -28.23 17.41 7.32
C GLU A 223 -29.17 18.24 6.45
N GLU A 224 -30.47 17.89 6.39
CA GLU A 224 -31.48 18.74 5.73
C GLU A 224 -31.60 20.11 6.42
N GLU A 225 -31.50 21.20 5.65
CA GLU A 225 -31.53 22.58 6.17
C GLU A 225 -32.94 23.09 6.44
N TYR A 226 -33.84 22.88 5.47
CA TYR A 226 -35.24 23.32 5.52
C TYR A 226 -36.17 22.12 5.27
N PRO A 227 -36.64 21.44 6.34
CA PRO A 227 -37.60 20.37 6.20
C PRO A 227 -38.93 20.92 5.64
N THR A 228 -39.67 20.06 4.94
CA THR A 228 -41.00 20.42 4.37
C THR A 228 -42.00 20.86 5.44
N LEU A 229 -41.90 20.29 6.64
CA LEU A 229 -42.72 20.62 7.80
C LEU A 229 -41.80 20.92 9.00
N PRO A 230 -42.09 21.94 9.83
CA PRO A 230 -41.25 22.29 10.98
C PRO A 230 -41.03 21.12 11.96
N GLU A 231 -42.02 20.25 12.13
CA GLU A 231 -41.93 19.05 12.97
C GLU A 231 -40.92 18.00 12.45
N ASN A 232 -40.49 18.13 11.18
CA ASN A 232 -39.48 17.28 10.57
C ASN A 232 -38.06 17.87 10.69
N GLU A 233 -37.89 18.98 11.41
CA GLU A 233 -36.56 19.51 11.71
C GLU A 233 -35.72 18.45 12.41
N GLY A 234 -34.51 18.23 11.91
CA GLY A 234 -33.68 17.16 12.44
C GLY A 234 -34.12 15.75 12.02
N MET A 235 -34.97 15.57 10.99
CA MET A 235 -35.37 14.23 10.51
C MET A 235 -34.81 13.81 9.14
N GLY A 236 -34.29 14.71 8.30
CA GLY A 236 -33.68 14.38 7.01
C GLY A 236 -32.13 14.34 6.97
N ALA A 237 -31.54 13.39 6.25
CA ALA A 237 -30.11 13.36 5.92
C ALA A 237 -29.91 13.37 4.40
N GLY A 238 -28.77 13.90 3.95
CA GLY A 238 -28.42 13.99 2.54
C GLY A 238 -28.28 12.61 1.91
N VAL A 239 -28.66 12.48 0.65
CA VAL A 239 -28.55 11.25 -0.13
C VAL A 239 -28.14 11.55 -1.56
N ILE A 240 -27.50 10.60 -2.22
CA ILE A 240 -27.57 10.50 -3.69
C ILE A 240 -28.69 9.54 -4.07
N ALA A 241 -29.75 10.05 -4.66
CA ALA A 241 -30.89 9.26 -5.12
C ALA A 241 -31.13 9.54 -6.62
N SER A 242 -31.23 8.48 -7.42
CA SER A 242 -31.35 8.60 -8.88
C SER A 242 -30.28 9.53 -9.50
N LYS A 243 -29.04 9.46 -8.99
CA LYS A 243 -27.87 10.29 -9.38
C LYS A 243 -27.96 11.77 -9.00
N ALA A 244 -29.02 12.21 -8.32
CA ALA A 244 -29.23 13.58 -7.86
C ALA A 244 -28.93 13.72 -6.36
N VAL A 245 -28.59 14.93 -5.93
CA VAL A 245 -28.48 15.24 -4.49
C VAL A 245 -29.88 15.50 -3.95
N GLY A 246 -30.22 14.88 -2.82
CA GLY A 246 -31.50 15.08 -2.15
C GLY A 246 -31.41 14.77 -0.66
N CYS A 247 -32.58 14.58 -0.02
CA CYS A 247 -32.69 14.16 1.36
C CYS A 247 -33.68 13.00 1.51
N LEU A 248 -33.40 12.09 2.45
CA LEU A 248 -34.33 11.06 2.93
C LEU A 248 -34.44 11.14 4.45
N PHE A 249 -35.51 10.58 5.01
CA PHE A 249 -35.65 10.46 6.45
C PHE A 249 -34.56 9.54 7.03
N VAL A 250 -33.98 9.92 8.17
CA VAL A 250 -32.84 9.21 8.76
C VAL A 250 -33.10 7.75 9.12
N ASN A 251 -34.37 7.37 9.31
CA ASN A 251 -34.78 6.00 9.62
C ASN A 251 -35.18 5.19 8.38
N GLU A 252 -35.09 5.77 7.19
CA GLU A 252 -35.18 5.01 5.94
C GLU A 252 -33.90 4.22 5.74
N TYR A 253 -34.01 3.10 5.04
CA TYR A 253 -32.84 2.30 4.72
C TYR A 253 -32.24 2.80 3.40
N CYS A 254 -30.96 3.10 3.40
CA CYS A 254 -30.22 3.51 2.22
C CYS A 254 -28.89 2.75 2.15
N GLY A 255 -28.25 2.77 0.98
CA GLY A 255 -26.94 2.20 0.82
C GLY A 255 -25.83 3.02 1.48
N VAL A 256 -24.69 2.37 1.71
CA VAL A 256 -23.52 2.98 2.33
C VAL A 256 -22.37 3.02 1.32
N SER A 257 -21.72 4.18 1.22
CA SER A 257 -20.53 4.37 0.39
C SER A 257 -19.46 5.07 1.24
N PRO A 258 -18.61 4.30 1.94
CA PRO A 258 -17.63 4.85 2.86
C PRO A 258 -16.50 5.57 2.16
N VAL A 259 -16.00 6.60 2.84
CA VAL A 259 -14.86 7.41 2.43
C VAL A 259 -13.82 7.40 3.54
N LEU A 260 -12.56 7.38 3.15
CA LEU A 260 -11.42 7.37 4.06
C LEU A 260 -10.23 8.13 3.49
N ASN A 261 -9.33 8.54 4.37
CA ASN A 261 -8.08 9.21 4.02
C ASN A 261 -6.91 8.30 4.39
N VAL A 262 -6.11 7.85 3.43
CA VAL A 262 -4.86 7.09 3.69
C VAL A 262 -3.69 8.05 3.78
N ARG A 263 -2.87 7.96 4.84
CA ARG A 263 -1.68 8.81 4.96
C ARG A 263 -0.63 8.44 3.92
N LEU A 264 -0.16 9.43 3.16
CA LEU A 264 0.88 9.20 2.14
C LEU A 264 2.23 8.83 2.76
N SER A 265 2.49 9.22 4.02
CA SER A 265 3.71 8.83 4.74
C SER A 265 3.80 7.33 5.02
N ASP A 266 2.68 6.62 4.95
CA ASP A 266 2.59 5.19 5.24
C ASP A 266 2.59 4.34 3.95
N ILE A 267 2.47 4.96 2.77
CA ILE A 267 2.49 4.27 1.47
C ILE A 267 3.92 4.26 0.93
N LEU A 268 4.55 3.08 0.88
CA LEU A 268 5.91 2.93 0.35
C LEU A 268 5.92 2.90 -1.19
N MET A 269 5.02 2.12 -1.78
CA MET A 269 4.95 1.89 -3.21
C MET A 269 3.54 1.47 -3.61
N VAL A 270 3.26 1.58 -4.92
CA VAL A 270 2.00 1.14 -5.53
C VAL A 270 2.26 0.14 -6.64
N SER A 271 1.37 -0.83 -6.76
CA SER A 271 1.41 -1.85 -7.80
C SER A 271 0.18 -1.72 -8.70
N ILE A 272 0.37 -1.73 -10.01
CA ILE A 272 -0.73 -1.76 -10.98
C ILE A 272 -1.36 -3.16 -10.96
N VAL A 273 -2.68 -3.24 -10.87
CA VAL A 273 -3.42 -4.52 -10.84
C VAL A 273 -4.48 -4.61 -11.94
N GLU A 274 -4.99 -3.48 -12.43
CA GLU A 274 -5.91 -3.43 -13.57
C GLU A 274 -5.57 -2.23 -14.46
N GLY A 275 -5.64 -2.40 -15.79
CA GLY A 275 -5.47 -1.32 -16.76
C GLY A 275 -4.00 -0.97 -17.03
N THR A 276 -3.73 0.30 -17.31
CA THR A 276 -2.39 0.81 -17.63
C THR A 276 -2.04 1.97 -16.71
N ALA A 277 -0.87 1.94 -16.08
CA ALA A 277 -0.43 2.98 -15.16
C ALA A 277 -0.58 4.40 -15.74
N GLY A 278 -1.04 5.34 -14.91
CA GLY A 278 -1.31 6.74 -15.29
C GLY A 278 -2.52 6.98 -16.20
N GLN A 279 -3.22 5.93 -16.67
CA GLN A 279 -4.41 6.07 -17.52
C GLN A 279 -5.70 6.02 -16.71
N THR A 280 -6.73 6.72 -17.17
CA THR A 280 -8.09 6.63 -16.61
C THR A 280 -8.56 5.17 -16.57
N GLY A 281 -9.16 4.75 -15.46
CA GLY A 281 -9.61 3.38 -15.25
C GLY A 281 -8.57 2.44 -14.66
N ALA A 282 -7.30 2.86 -14.53
CA ALA A 282 -6.27 2.06 -13.86
C ALA A 282 -6.62 1.82 -12.39
N ALA A 283 -6.38 0.59 -11.90
CA ALA A 283 -6.53 0.23 -10.50
C ALA A 283 -5.21 -0.25 -9.91
N TYR A 284 -4.95 0.16 -8.68
CA TYR A 284 -3.71 -0.14 -7.96
C TYR A 284 -3.99 -0.86 -6.64
N LYS A 285 -2.99 -1.54 -6.11
CA LYS A 285 -2.92 -1.89 -4.69
C LYS A 285 -1.76 -1.17 -4.02
N LEU A 286 -1.87 -0.96 -2.72
CA LEU A 286 -0.87 -0.26 -1.91
C LEU A 286 0.11 -1.24 -1.27
N THR A 287 1.37 -0.82 -1.10
CA THR A 287 2.29 -1.44 -0.14
C THR A 287 2.50 -0.47 1.02
N LEU A 288 2.00 -0.84 2.20
CA LEU A 288 2.11 -0.03 3.40
C LEU A 288 3.36 -0.34 4.21
N ILE A 289 3.88 0.66 4.91
CA ILE A 289 4.96 0.46 5.88
C ILE A 289 4.43 -0.29 7.11
N ASP A 290 5.05 -1.43 7.38
CA ASP A 290 4.91 -2.15 8.63
C ASP A 290 6.14 -1.88 9.53
N PRO A 291 6.00 -1.06 10.59
CA PRO A 291 7.10 -0.78 11.51
C PRO A 291 7.49 -1.98 12.38
N ALA A 292 6.65 -3.01 12.45
CA ALA A 292 6.91 -4.26 13.18
C ALA A 292 7.74 -5.25 12.36
N MET A 293 7.91 -5.03 11.05
CA MET A 293 8.84 -5.75 10.18
C MET A 293 10.11 -4.92 9.92
N LYS A 294 11.29 -5.49 10.15
CA LYS A 294 12.56 -4.78 9.97
C LYS A 294 13.59 -5.66 9.29
N ILE A 295 14.29 -5.08 8.33
CA ILE A 295 15.47 -5.68 7.69
C ILE A 295 16.72 -4.93 8.13
N ARG A 296 17.83 -5.65 8.30
CA ARG A 296 19.13 -5.08 8.66
C ARG A 296 20.24 -5.74 7.82
N PRO A 297 20.84 -5.01 6.88
CA PRO A 297 22.06 -5.44 6.20
C PRO A 297 23.19 -5.68 7.22
N GLU A 298 23.97 -6.74 7.03
CA GLU A 298 25.22 -6.95 7.76
C GLU A 298 26.34 -6.14 7.09
N GLN A 299 27.33 -5.66 7.85
CA GLN A 299 28.34 -4.66 7.42
C GLN A 299 29.25 -5.07 6.24
N SER A 300 29.10 -6.28 5.68
CA SER A 300 29.86 -6.72 4.52
C SER A 300 29.04 -6.59 3.22
N THR A 301 29.14 -5.44 2.55
CA THR A 301 28.60 -5.23 1.20
C THR A 301 29.73 -5.30 0.16
N ASN A 302 30.15 -6.51 -0.21
CA ASN A 302 31.13 -6.69 -1.29
C ASN A 302 30.39 -7.06 -2.58
N ALA A 303 30.52 -6.24 -3.63
CA ALA A 303 30.19 -6.66 -4.98
C ALA A 303 31.14 -7.81 -5.38
N GLN A 304 30.59 -8.95 -5.79
CA GLN A 304 31.39 -10.11 -6.20
C GLN A 304 31.89 -9.98 -7.65
N SER A 305 31.25 -9.11 -8.44
CA SER A 305 31.61 -8.74 -9.81
C SER A 305 31.14 -7.31 -10.13
N GLU A 306 31.46 -6.80 -11.33
CA GLU A 306 30.94 -5.51 -11.83
C GLU A 306 29.40 -5.49 -11.95
N GLU A 307 28.75 -6.66 -11.97
CA GLU A 307 27.34 -6.79 -12.33
C GLU A 307 26.47 -7.32 -11.18
N GLN A 308 27.05 -7.92 -10.14
CA GLN A 308 26.29 -8.60 -9.09
C GLN A 308 26.73 -8.18 -7.68
N VAL A 309 25.73 -7.90 -6.85
CA VAL A 309 25.88 -7.51 -5.45
C VAL A 309 25.30 -8.61 -4.56
N THR A 310 25.97 -8.88 -3.44
CA THR A 310 25.46 -9.78 -2.39
C THR A 310 25.47 -9.04 -1.07
N VAL A 311 24.31 -8.99 -0.41
CA VAL A 311 24.13 -8.32 0.87
C VAL A 311 23.56 -9.32 1.87
N PRO A 312 24.37 -9.83 2.82
CA PRO A 312 23.83 -10.59 3.94
C PRO A 312 22.93 -9.69 4.79
N TYR A 313 21.84 -10.21 5.31
CA TYR A 313 20.92 -9.45 6.13
C TYR A 313 20.30 -10.28 7.25
N ARG A 314 19.65 -9.60 8.20
CA ARG A 314 18.79 -10.21 9.20
C ARG A 314 17.42 -9.55 9.22
N LEU A 315 16.39 -10.37 9.30
CA LEU A 315 15.04 -9.92 9.64
C LEU A 315 14.87 -9.87 11.15
N THR A 316 14.21 -8.82 11.63
CA THR A 316 13.90 -8.61 13.05
C THR A 316 12.55 -7.92 13.21
N GLY A 317 11.93 -8.03 14.37
CA GLY A 317 10.63 -7.43 14.65
C GLY A 317 9.56 -8.47 15.00
N ALA A 318 8.34 -8.01 15.27
CA ALA A 318 7.24 -8.87 15.70
C ALA A 318 6.58 -9.59 14.51
N ASP A 319 6.60 -8.97 13.33
CA ASP A 319 5.85 -9.44 12.16
C ASP A 319 6.79 -10.10 11.12
N ILE A 320 7.97 -10.56 11.54
CA ILE A 320 8.96 -11.18 10.64
C ILE A 320 8.46 -12.48 10.01
N ASP A 321 7.61 -13.22 10.71
CA ASP A 321 7.07 -14.48 10.22
C ASP A 321 6.08 -14.27 9.06
N ASN A 322 5.63 -13.03 8.85
CA ASN A 322 4.80 -12.62 7.71
C ASN A 322 5.63 -12.27 6.48
N ALA A 323 6.95 -12.06 6.60
CA ALA A 323 7.78 -11.69 5.46
C ALA A 323 7.82 -12.84 4.44
N THR A 324 7.34 -12.57 3.23
CA THR A 324 7.30 -13.53 2.12
C THR A 324 8.60 -13.53 1.33
N TRP A 325 9.21 -12.37 1.13
CA TRP A 325 10.50 -12.23 0.45
C TRP A 325 11.22 -10.92 0.78
N VAL A 326 12.43 -10.77 0.24
CA VAL A 326 13.20 -9.53 0.26
C VAL A 326 13.38 -9.02 -1.16
N SER A 327 13.25 -7.71 -1.33
CA SER A 327 13.32 -7.02 -2.61
C SER A 327 14.30 -5.85 -2.56
N VAL A 328 14.70 -5.39 -3.74
CA VAL A 328 15.63 -4.27 -3.90
C VAL A 328 15.00 -3.19 -4.76
N LEU A 329 15.14 -1.94 -4.33
CA LEU A 329 14.78 -0.75 -5.10
C LEU A 329 16.04 0.01 -5.49
N PHE A 330 16.10 0.45 -6.75
CA PHE A 330 17.07 1.43 -7.24
C PHE A 330 16.36 2.73 -7.59
N THR A 331 16.92 3.85 -7.13
CA THR A 331 16.36 5.18 -7.36
C THR A 331 17.46 6.16 -7.77
N LYS A 332 17.11 7.19 -8.54
CA LYS A 332 18.05 8.26 -8.95
C LYS A 332 18.34 9.28 -7.85
N LYS A 333 17.49 9.35 -6.83
CA LYS A 333 17.53 10.29 -5.71
C LYS A 333 17.08 9.55 -4.45
N ASP A 334 17.29 10.17 -3.29
CA ASP A 334 16.77 9.65 -2.03
C ASP A 334 15.26 9.36 -2.13
N ILE A 335 14.84 8.23 -1.58
CA ILE A 335 13.46 7.77 -1.57
C ILE A 335 12.58 8.63 -0.66
N LEU A 336 13.16 9.35 0.31
CA LEU A 336 12.43 10.26 1.19
C LEU A 336 12.61 11.72 0.76
N THR A 337 11.49 12.43 0.74
CA THR A 337 11.48 13.90 0.68
C THR A 337 11.94 14.50 2.01
N ALA A 338 12.34 15.77 2.00
CA ALA A 338 12.73 16.50 3.22
C ALA A 338 11.61 16.54 4.28
N ASP A 339 10.35 16.48 3.84
CA ASP A 339 9.17 16.49 4.72
C ASP A 339 8.78 15.07 5.22
N GLY A 340 9.59 14.04 4.93
CA GLY A 340 9.39 12.68 5.44
C GLY A 340 8.40 11.82 4.65
N TYR A 341 7.96 12.25 3.47
CA TYR A 341 7.14 11.46 2.55
C TYR A 341 8.00 10.65 1.59
N TYR A 342 7.53 9.47 1.18
CA TYR A 342 8.13 8.73 0.07
C TYR A 342 7.93 9.49 -1.24
N ASP A 343 9.04 9.80 -1.90
CA ASP A 343 9.10 10.66 -3.07
C ASP A 343 8.52 9.94 -4.28
N ALA A 344 7.35 10.39 -4.74
CA ALA A 344 6.65 9.80 -5.87
C ALA A 344 7.54 9.85 -7.12
N GLY A 345 8.06 8.69 -7.53
CA GLY A 345 8.98 8.59 -8.63
C GLY A 345 9.20 7.17 -9.14
N GLU A 346 9.82 7.11 -10.31
CA GLU A 346 10.25 5.87 -10.93
C GLU A 346 11.32 5.17 -10.08
N ALA A 347 11.20 3.85 -9.99
CA ALA A 347 12.21 3.00 -9.39
C ALA A 347 12.38 1.74 -10.24
N ILE A 348 13.61 1.21 -10.27
CA ILE A 348 13.81 -0.16 -10.73
C ILE A 348 13.63 -1.08 -9.54
N TYR A 349 12.65 -1.97 -9.63
CA TYR A 349 12.32 -2.95 -8.61
C TYR A 349 12.76 -4.34 -9.01
N ILE A 350 13.47 -4.99 -8.10
CA ILE A 350 13.91 -6.37 -8.25
C ILE A 350 13.25 -7.17 -7.12
N PRO A 351 12.20 -7.96 -7.41
CA PRO A 351 11.52 -8.76 -6.40
C PRO A 351 12.36 -9.97 -6.00
N ASN A 352 12.11 -10.47 -4.79
CA ASN A 352 12.50 -11.81 -4.36
C ASN A 352 13.98 -12.16 -4.61
N VAL A 353 14.88 -11.35 -4.06
CA VAL A 353 16.32 -11.49 -4.17
C VAL A 353 16.93 -12.36 -3.06
N ASP A 354 16.11 -12.91 -2.15
CA ASP A 354 16.61 -13.71 -1.02
C ASP A 354 17.18 -15.06 -1.46
N GLN A 355 18.39 -15.33 -0.99
CA GLN A 355 19.11 -16.58 -1.11
C GLN A 355 19.81 -16.89 0.22
N ASP A 356 19.17 -17.72 1.04
CA ASP A 356 19.68 -18.18 2.34
C ASP A 356 20.10 -17.03 3.28
N GLY A 357 19.27 -15.99 3.42
CA GLY A 357 19.54 -14.84 4.29
C GLY A 357 20.51 -13.82 3.67
N LYS A 358 20.64 -13.84 2.35
CA LYS A 358 21.44 -12.91 1.57
C LYS A 358 20.62 -12.41 0.39
N ALA A 359 20.59 -11.11 0.20
CA ALA A 359 20.04 -10.52 -1.01
C ALA A 359 21.08 -10.58 -2.13
N VAL A 360 20.74 -11.23 -3.23
CA VAL A 360 21.62 -11.37 -4.41
C VAL A 360 20.92 -10.78 -5.62
N PHE A 361 21.50 -9.72 -6.19
CA PHE A 361 20.87 -8.99 -7.30
C PHE A 361 21.89 -8.43 -8.28
N SER A 362 21.43 -8.17 -9.50
CA SER A 362 22.24 -7.55 -10.54
C SER A 362 22.05 -6.03 -10.56
N ILE A 363 23.13 -5.30 -10.85
CA ILE A 363 23.08 -3.85 -11.03
C ILE A 363 22.44 -3.55 -12.40
N PRO A 364 21.36 -2.74 -12.47
CA PRO A 364 20.77 -2.32 -13.73
C PRO A 364 21.80 -1.63 -14.64
N GLU A 365 21.69 -1.85 -15.95
CA GLU A 365 22.66 -1.37 -16.94
C GLU A 365 22.91 0.14 -16.82
N GLU A 366 21.87 0.92 -16.57
CA GLU A 366 21.94 2.38 -16.42
C GLU A 366 22.76 2.87 -15.21
N TYR A 367 23.07 1.99 -14.26
CA TYR A 367 23.84 2.29 -13.04
C TYR A 367 25.22 1.62 -13.00
N ARG A 368 25.55 0.72 -13.95
CA ARG A 368 26.81 -0.06 -13.92
C ARG A 368 28.08 0.78 -13.89
N ASN A 369 28.08 1.98 -14.46
CA ASN A 369 29.25 2.88 -14.49
C ASN A 369 29.10 4.10 -13.56
N LYS A 370 28.15 4.06 -12.64
CA LYS A 370 27.85 5.13 -11.68
C LYS A 370 28.22 4.72 -10.26
N GLU A 371 28.25 5.68 -9.35
CA GLU A 371 28.56 5.49 -7.93
C GLU A 371 27.28 5.38 -7.08
N CYS A 372 27.19 4.29 -6.30
CA CYS A 372 26.07 4.05 -5.37
C CYS A 372 26.19 4.96 -4.15
N GLY A 373 25.10 5.59 -3.75
CA GLY A 373 25.04 6.58 -2.66
C GLY A 373 25.28 8.02 -3.11
N THR A 374 25.61 8.25 -4.39
CA THR A 374 25.79 9.60 -4.96
C THR A 374 25.01 9.78 -6.27
N ASP A 375 25.28 8.94 -7.28
CA ASP A 375 24.61 9.02 -8.58
C ASP A 375 23.24 8.29 -8.60
N TYR A 376 23.08 7.32 -7.71
CA TYR A 376 21.87 6.53 -7.49
C TYR A 376 21.88 5.93 -6.09
N HIS A 377 20.72 5.56 -5.59
CA HIS A 377 20.53 4.95 -4.28
C HIS A 377 19.95 3.56 -4.43
N VAL A 378 20.26 2.69 -3.47
CA VAL A 378 19.79 1.30 -3.46
C VAL A 378 19.23 0.99 -2.08
N TYR A 379 18.03 0.42 -2.03
CA TYR A 379 17.36 0.10 -0.78
C TYR A 379 17.00 -1.38 -0.72
N LEU A 380 17.18 -1.96 0.46
CA LEU A 380 16.74 -3.31 0.77
C LEU A 380 15.45 -3.26 1.59
N ILE A 381 14.47 -4.09 1.24
CA ILE A 381 13.15 -4.12 1.85
C ILE A 381 12.73 -5.57 2.08
N ALA A 382 12.27 -5.89 3.28
CA ALA A 382 11.49 -7.10 3.53
C ALA A 382 10.00 -6.82 3.28
N GLU A 383 9.32 -7.72 2.60
CA GLU A 383 7.91 -7.57 2.22
C GLU A 383 7.08 -8.76 2.66
N ASN A 384 5.83 -8.48 3.06
CA ASN A 384 4.73 -9.42 3.05
C ASN A 384 3.87 -9.10 1.82
N VAL A 385 4.06 -9.87 0.76
CA VAL A 385 3.29 -9.74 -0.48
C VAL A 385 2.06 -10.62 -0.38
N ASN A 386 0.89 -9.97 -0.38
CA ASN A 386 -0.40 -10.63 -0.27
C ASN A 386 -0.96 -10.93 -1.66
N GLY A 387 -2.25 -11.22 -1.78
CA GLY A 387 -2.88 -11.59 -3.05
C GLY A 387 -2.86 -10.47 -4.10
N GLU A 388 -3.58 -10.70 -5.20
CA GLU A 388 -3.52 -9.82 -6.38
C GLU A 388 -3.93 -8.38 -6.06
N LYS A 389 -4.93 -8.18 -5.21
CA LYS A 389 -5.56 -6.87 -4.93
C LYS A 389 -5.48 -6.47 -3.46
N GLU A 390 -5.14 -7.41 -2.59
CA GLU A 390 -4.93 -7.24 -1.17
C GLU A 390 -3.71 -6.34 -0.92
N THR A 391 -3.80 -5.47 0.09
CA THR A 391 -2.71 -4.58 0.49
C THR A 391 -1.45 -5.38 0.85
N ASP A 392 -0.31 -4.99 0.30
CA ASP A 392 1.00 -5.52 0.70
C ASP A 392 1.55 -4.76 1.90
N TYR A 393 2.49 -5.36 2.62
CA TYR A 393 3.21 -4.69 3.71
C TYR A 393 4.71 -4.79 3.53
N ALA A 394 5.45 -3.80 4.01
CA ALA A 394 6.89 -3.75 3.86
C ALA A 394 7.57 -3.13 5.07
N SER A 395 8.74 -3.65 5.42
CA SER A 395 9.64 -2.95 6.33
C SER A 395 10.02 -1.57 5.80
N LYS A 396 10.43 -0.66 6.69
CA LYS A 396 11.08 0.58 6.24
C LYS A 396 12.29 0.28 5.35
N PRO A 397 12.41 0.91 4.15
CA PRO A 397 13.56 0.71 3.28
C PRO A 397 14.86 1.05 4.00
N VAL A 398 15.87 0.20 3.85
CA VAL A 398 17.22 0.45 4.38
C VAL A 398 18.17 0.67 3.22
N GLU A 399 18.74 1.86 3.15
CA GLU A 399 19.75 2.17 2.13
C GLU A 399 20.99 1.29 2.30
N ILE A 400 21.49 0.79 1.18
CA ILE A 400 22.75 0.06 1.11
C ILE A 400 23.70 0.81 0.18
N VAL A 401 24.94 0.99 0.65
CA VAL A 401 26.03 1.55 -0.14
C VAL A 401 27.08 0.45 -0.30
N TYR A 402 27.63 0.35 -1.51
CA TYR A 402 28.69 -0.61 -1.82
C TYR A 402 29.72 0.04 -2.74
N SER A 403 30.99 -0.26 -2.49
CA SER A 403 32.12 0.21 -3.30
C SER A 403 32.53 -0.86 -4.31
N LYS A 404 32.90 -0.45 -5.53
CA LYS A 404 33.49 -1.35 -6.54
C LYS A 404 34.97 -1.65 -6.27
N ASP A 405 35.57 -1.04 -5.25
CA ASP A 405 37.03 -1.08 -5.03
C ASP A 405 37.57 -2.42 -4.49
N HIS A 406 36.69 -3.39 -4.18
CA HIS A 406 37.07 -4.74 -3.74
C HIS A 406 36.83 -5.82 -4.81
N MET A 407 36.81 -5.45 -6.08
CA MET A 407 36.80 -6.44 -7.17
C MET A 407 38.08 -7.28 -7.14
N VAL A 408 37.96 -8.53 -6.70
CA VAL A 408 38.94 -9.55 -7.08
C VAL A 408 38.72 -9.78 -8.57
N THR A 409 39.51 -9.12 -9.43
CA THR A 409 39.67 -9.54 -10.81
C THR A 409 40.17 -10.97 -10.81
N VAL A 410 39.27 -11.94 -10.94
CA VAL A 410 39.64 -13.28 -11.40
C VAL A 410 39.96 -13.07 -12.88
N PRO A 411 41.24 -13.20 -13.32
CA PRO A 411 41.55 -13.06 -14.72
C PRO A 411 40.77 -14.11 -15.48
N GLN A 412 39.99 -13.70 -16.48
CA GLN A 412 39.44 -14.65 -17.44
C GLN A 412 40.61 -15.44 -18.02
N THR A 413 40.63 -16.75 -17.78
CA THR A 413 41.64 -17.67 -18.31
C THR A 413 41.40 -17.85 -19.81
N GLY A 414 41.87 -16.88 -20.58
CA GLY A 414 42.12 -16.97 -22.00
C GLY A 414 43.63 -16.98 -22.26
N ASP A 415 44.34 -17.95 -21.70
CA ASP A 415 45.49 -18.62 -22.34
C ASP A 415 46.15 -19.59 -21.33
N ALA A 416 45.93 -20.89 -21.53
CA ALA A 416 46.49 -21.95 -20.70
C ALA A 416 47.99 -22.23 -20.99
N GLY A 417 48.75 -21.23 -21.47
CA GLY A 417 50.14 -21.41 -21.90
C GLY A 417 51.21 -20.86 -20.93
N GLY A 418 50.90 -19.86 -20.10
CA GLY A 418 51.93 -19.10 -19.38
C GLY A 418 52.06 -19.33 -17.87
N LEU A 419 51.11 -20.02 -17.24
CA LEU A 419 51.03 -20.13 -15.78
C LEU A 419 51.84 -21.29 -15.19
N LEU A 420 52.15 -22.32 -16.00
CA LEU A 420 52.92 -23.46 -15.54
C LEU A 420 54.41 -23.11 -15.31
N GLU A 421 55.02 -22.26 -16.16
CA GLU A 421 56.42 -21.85 -15.99
C GLU A 421 56.65 -20.96 -14.76
N LYS A 422 55.67 -20.13 -14.38
CA LYS A 422 55.80 -19.24 -13.22
C LYS A 422 55.61 -19.96 -11.88
N MET A 423 54.81 -21.03 -11.84
CA MET A 423 54.69 -21.87 -10.64
C MET A 423 55.96 -22.67 -10.35
N TYR A 424 56.71 -23.11 -11.37
CA TYR A 424 57.99 -23.79 -11.16
C TYR A 424 59.08 -22.84 -10.64
N ALA A 425 59.11 -21.58 -11.10
CA ALA A 425 60.10 -20.60 -10.64
C ALA A 425 59.92 -20.23 -9.16
N VAL A 426 58.67 -20.07 -8.69
CA VAL A 426 58.38 -19.72 -7.28
C VAL A 426 58.68 -20.91 -6.35
N CYS A 427 58.35 -22.14 -6.76
CA CYS A 427 58.69 -23.34 -5.98
C CYS A 427 60.20 -23.59 -5.91
N PHE A 428 60.96 -23.30 -6.97
CA PHE A 428 62.43 -23.46 -6.98
C PHE A 428 63.13 -22.42 -6.08
N ILE A 429 62.64 -21.17 -6.07
CA ILE A 429 63.17 -20.11 -5.20
C ILE A 429 62.88 -20.42 -3.73
N LEU A 430 61.69 -20.90 -3.39
CA LEU A 430 61.34 -21.31 -2.02
C LEU A 430 62.17 -22.52 -1.54
N PHE A 431 62.46 -23.49 -2.43
CA PHE A 431 63.33 -24.63 -2.12
C PHE A 431 64.80 -24.21 -1.89
N CYS A 432 65.32 -23.27 -2.69
CA CYS A 432 66.66 -22.72 -2.50
C CYS A 432 66.80 -21.87 -1.22
N ILE A 433 65.74 -21.17 -0.81
CA ILE A 433 65.71 -20.39 0.44
C ILE A 433 65.65 -21.31 1.67
N TRP A 434 64.93 -22.43 1.58
CA TRP A 434 64.87 -23.45 2.65
C TRP A 434 66.23 -24.14 2.85
N MET A 435 66.92 -24.50 1.77
CA MET A 435 68.27 -25.10 1.81
C MET A 435 69.36 -24.17 2.39
N ARG A 436 69.20 -22.84 2.31
CA ARG A 436 70.17 -21.86 2.87
C ARG A 436 70.00 -21.58 4.37
N ARG A 437 68.87 -21.96 4.99
CA ARG A 437 68.60 -21.67 6.41
C ARG A 437 68.82 -22.85 7.38
N GLY A 438 69.10 -24.05 6.88
CA GLY A 438 69.41 -25.22 7.71
C GLY A 438 70.91 -25.45 7.93
N LYS A 439 71.56 -24.71 8.84
CA LYS A 439 72.78 -25.21 9.49
C LYS A 439 72.36 -26.15 10.61
N ILE A 440 72.42 -27.46 10.37
CA ILE A 440 72.52 -28.44 11.46
C ILE A 440 73.77 -29.29 11.20
N SER A 441 74.62 -29.28 12.22
CA SER A 441 75.95 -29.86 12.32
C SER A 441 75.96 -31.38 12.10
N LEU A 442 76.83 -31.87 11.23
CA LEU A 442 77.36 -33.24 11.29
C LEU A 442 78.34 -33.33 12.48
N HIS A 443 78.02 -34.17 13.47
CA HIS A 443 79.03 -34.89 14.24
C HIS A 443 78.68 -36.38 14.27
N ARG A 444 79.76 -37.16 14.20
CA ARG A 444 79.91 -38.59 13.87
C ARG A 444 78.83 -39.54 14.34
#